data_AF-G7M3M0-F1
#
_entry.id   AF-G7M3M0-F1
#
_cell.length_a   1.000
_cell.length_b   1.000
_cell.length_c   1.000
_cell.angle_alpha   90.00
_cell.angle_beta   90.00
_cell.angle_gamma   90.00
#
_symmetry.space_group_name_H-M   'P 1'
#
loop_
_entity.id
_entity.type
_entity.pdbx_description
1 polymer ?
#
loop_
_entity_poly.entity_id
_entity_poly.type
_entity_poly.pdbx_seq_one_letter_code
_entity_poly.pdbx_strand_id
1 'polypeptide(L)' 'MVYLSIQNLSEKTYKWESIKKVISIDNYIFITTSVHDDILIHISSFKLPEQKNLFLDNIIENTNLNLEYRYPIGIQY' A
#
# COMPACT_ATOMS: atom_id res chain seq x y z
N MET A 1 -12.04 7.24 -11.11
CA MET A 1 -11.10 7.28 -9.98
C MET A 1 -11.89 6.91 -8.74
N VAL A 2 -11.73 5.70 -8.21
CA VAL A 2 -12.55 5.20 -7.08
C VAL A 2 -11.81 5.49 -5.79
N TYR A 3 -12.38 6.34 -4.94
CA TYR A 3 -11.89 6.58 -3.59
C TYR A 3 -12.36 5.45 -2.69
N LEU A 4 -11.47 4.51 -2.35
CA LEU A 4 -11.74 3.43 -1.41
C LEU A 4 -11.51 3.92 0.03
N SER A 5 -12.54 3.81 0.86
CA SER A 5 -12.47 4.06 2.30
C SER A 5 -11.65 2.99 3.02
N ILE A 6 -10.87 3.40 4.01
CA ILE A 6 -9.91 2.58 4.79
C ILE A 6 -10.54 1.30 5.37
N GLN A 7 -11.85 1.33 5.67
CA GLN A 7 -12.59 0.17 6.18
C GLN A 7 -12.66 -1.01 5.19
N ASN A 8 -12.72 -0.74 3.88
CA ASN A 8 -12.77 -1.80 2.86
C ASN A 8 -11.43 -2.53 2.65
N LEU A 9 -10.31 -1.97 3.13
CA LEU A 9 -9.01 -2.62 3.11
C LEU A 9 -8.89 -3.66 4.24
N SER A 10 -9.50 -3.38 5.39
CA SER A 10 -9.45 -4.25 6.57
C SER A 10 -10.28 -5.54 6.44
N GLU A 11 -11.41 -5.52 5.73
CA GLU A 11 -12.27 -6.71 5.55
C GLU A 11 -11.74 -7.69 4.49
N LYS A 12 -10.70 -7.29 3.74
CA LYS A 12 -10.10 -8.10 2.67
C LYS A 12 -8.81 -8.74 3.12
N THR A 13 -8.84 -9.56 4.17
CA THR A 13 -7.73 -10.48 4.50
C THR A 13 -7.31 -11.31 3.27
N TYR A 14 -8.25 -11.55 2.35
CA TYR A 14 -8.03 -12.20 1.04
C TYR A 14 -7.16 -11.42 0.03
N LYS A 15 -6.82 -10.14 0.29
CA LYS A 15 -5.96 -9.35 -0.61
C LYS A 15 -4.50 -9.25 -0.14
N TRP A 16 -4.17 -9.56 1.10
CA TRP A 16 -2.78 -9.45 1.59
C TRP A 16 -1.83 -10.35 0.80
N GLU A 17 -2.23 -11.61 0.54
CA GLU A 17 -1.46 -12.55 -0.29
C GLU A 17 -1.28 -12.08 -1.74
N SER A 18 -2.16 -11.22 -2.23
CA SER A 18 -2.05 -10.65 -3.57
C SER A 18 -1.05 -9.50 -3.63
N ILE A 19 -0.66 -8.90 -2.50
CA ILE A 19 0.32 -7.82 -2.47
C ILE A 19 1.69 -8.40 -2.83
N LYS A 20 2.32 -7.80 -3.85
CA LYS A 20 3.66 -8.16 -4.28
C LYS A 20 4.71 -7.20 -3.75
N LYS A 21 4.36 -5.91 -3.63
CA LYS A 21 5.31 -4.87 -3.26
C LYS A 21 4.60 -3.70 -2.60
N VAL A 22 5.28 -3.13 -1.61
CA VAL A 22 4.86 -1.91 -0.93
C VAL A 22 5.97 -0.89 -1.08
N ILE A 23 5.64 0.25 -1.65
CA ILE A 23 6.58 1.32 -1.93
C ILE A 23 6.06 2.58 -1.24
N SER A 24 6.83 3.17 -0.34
CA SER A 24 6.51 4.45 0.30
C SER A 24 7.47 5.51 -0.21
N ILE A 25 6.98 6.47 -0.98
CA ILE A 25 7.80 7.56 -1.53
C ILE A 25 7.08 8.88 -1.37
N ASP A 26 7.83 9.89 -0.91
CA ASP A 26 7.34 11.25 -0.70
C ASP A 26 6.03 11.27 0.08
N ASN A 27 4.94 11.68 -0.58
CA ASN A 27 3.60 11.77 -0.03
C ASN A 27 2.67 10.63 -0.48
N TYR A 28 3.22 9.51 -0.95
CA TYR A 28 2.45 8.39 -1.48
C TYR A 28 2.93 7.04 -0.95
N ILE A 29 1.97 6.13 -0.80
CA ILE A 29 2.18 4.70 -0.61
C ILE A 29 1.59 4.00 -1.83
N PHE A 30 2.42 3.25 -2.54
CA PHE A 30 2.06 2.46 -3.70
C PHE A 30 2.13 0.98 -3.34
N ILE A 31 1.06 0.27 -3.59
CA ILE A 31 0.91 -1.15 -3.29
C ILE A 31 0.63 -1.84 -4.62
N THR A 32 1.56 -2.68 -5.07
CA THR A 32 1.32 -3.49 -6.28
C THR A 32 0.73 -4.82 -5.91
N THR A 33 -0.20 -5.29 -6.74
CA THR A 33 -0.83 -6.60 -6.54
C THR A 33 -0.56 -7.54 -7.72
N SER A 34 -0.68 -8.84 -7.46
CA SER A 34 -0.55 -9.90 -8.45
C SER A 34 -1.69 -9.95 -9.47
N VAL A 35 -2.80 -9.26 -9.18
CA VAL A 35 -4.07 -9.31 -9.92
C VAL A 35 -4.35 -8.02 -10.72
N HIS A 36 -3.34 -7.19 -10.97
CA HIS A 36 -3.43 -5.92 -11.72
C HIS A 36 -4.32 -4.83 -11.05
N ASP A 37 -4.67 -5.00 -9.77
CA ASP A 37 -5.33 -3.99 -8.95
C ASP A 37 -4.28 -3.24 -8.12
N ASP A 38 -3.50 -2.36 -8.74
CA ASP A 38 -2.52 -1.55 -8.01
C ASP A 38 -3.23 -0.44 -7.22
N ILE A 39 -2.76 -0.20 -6.00
CA ILE A 39 -3.36 0.77 -5.07
C ILE A 39 -2.37 1.91 -4.84
N LEU A 40 -2.83 3.15 -5.06
CA LEU A 40 -2.10 4.35 -4.73
C LEU A 40 -2.83 5.10 -3.60
N ILE A 41 -2.14 5.32 -2.48
CA ILE A 41 -2.66 5.99 -1.31
C ILE A 41 -1.83 7.24 -1.06
N HIS A 42 -2.46 8.42 -1.06
CA HIS A 42 -1.80 9.64 -0.63
C HIS A 42 -1.72 9.69 0.90
N ILE A 43 -0.62 10.20 1.47
CA ILE A 43 -0.41 10.22 2.92
C ILE A 43 -1.44 11.12 3.63
N SER A 44 -2.01 12.12 2.95
CA SER A 44 -3.11 12.93 3.52
C SER A 44 -4.39 12.15 3.77
N SER A 45 -4.51 10.91 3.26
CA SER A 45 -5.62 10.02 3.59
C SER A 45 -5.56 9.54 5.05
N PHE A 46 -4.38 9.60 5.68
CA PHE A 46 -4.21 9.33 7.10
C PHE A 46 -4.41 10.61 7.89
N LYS A 47 -5.29 10.60 8.90
CA LYS A 47 -5.55 11.77 9.74
C LYS A 47 -4.39 12.05 10.69
N LEU A 48 -3.67 11.01 11.10
CA LEU A 48 -2.55 11.07 12.03
C LEU A 48 -1.36 10.27 11.47
N PRO A 49 -0.11 10.72 11.69
CA PRO A 49 1.09 9.98 11.28
C PRO A 49 1.13 8.55 11.84
N GLU A 50 0.63 8.35 13.07
CA GLU A 50 0.55 7.06 13.73
C GLU A 50 -0.33 6.06 12.96
N GLN A 51 -1.41 6.51 12.32
CA GLN A 51 -2.27 5.66 11.50
C GLN A 51 -1.54 5.16 10.26
N LYS A 52 -0.66 5.99 9.67
CA LYS A 52 0.19 5.60 8.55
C LYS A 52 1.14 4.49 8.99
N ASN A 53 1.79 4.66 10.14
CA ASN A 53 2.74 3.67 10.66
C ASN A 53 2.03 2.34 10.96
N LEU A 54 0.91 2.38 11.68
CA LEU A 54 0.10 1.19 11.94
C LEU A 54 -0.36 0.49 10.66
N PHE A 55 -0.73 1.24 9.62
CA PHE A 55 -1.09 0.66 8.33
C PHE A 55 0.09 -0.07 7.69
N LEU A 56 1.27 0.53 7.67
CA LEU A 56 2.47 -0.07 7.11
C LEU A 56 2.93 -1.29 7.91
N ASP A 57 2.92 -1.20 9.23
CA ASP A 57 3.29 -2.30 10.13
C ASP A 57 2.36 -3.51 9.91
N ASN A 58 1.04 -3.27 9.84
CA ASN A 58 0.07 -4.32 9.52
C ASN A 58 0.35 -4.97 8.15
N ILE A 59 0.71 -4.19 7.12
CA ILE A 59 1.04 -4.77 5.83
C ILE A 59 2.27 -5.67 5.95
N ILE A 60 3.33 -5.19 6.59
CA ILE A 60 4.59 -5.94 6.73
C ILE A 60 4.36 -7.23 7.51
N GLU A 61 3.63 -7.17 8.63
CA GLU A 61 3.31 -8.34 9.45
C GLU A 61 2.47 -9.38 8.71
N ASN A 62 1.52 -8.95 7.88
CA ASN A 62 0.60 -9.86 7.19
C ASN A 62 1.13 -10.37 5.83
N THR A 63 2.09 -9.67 5.21
CA THR A 63 2.62 -10.02 3.88
C THR A 63 4.06 -10.50 3.91
N ASN A 64 4.77 -10.29 5.03
CA ASN A 64 6.20 -10.55 5.19
C ASN A 64 7.06 -9.79 4.14
N LEU A 65 6.52 -8.71 3.57
CA LEU A 65 7.19 -7.88 2.57
C LEU A 65 8.02 -6.78 3.22
N ASN A 66 9.13 -6.43 2.56
CA ASN A 66 9.91 -5.27 2.93
C ASN A 66 9.35 -4.00 2.29
N LEU A 67 9.34 -2.91 3.06
CA LEU A 67 8.94 -1.60 2.57
C LEU A 67 10.07 -0.99 1.73
N GLU A 68 9.77 -0.64 0.48
CA GLU A 68 10.73 0.03 -0.40
C GLU A 68 10.52 1.54 -0.43
N TYR A 69 11.63 2.29 -0.49
CA TYR A 69 11.62 3.76 -0.51
C TYR A 69 12.09 4.34 -1.85
N ARG A 70 12.19 3.52 -2.89
CA ARG A 70 12.66 3.92 -4.21
C ARG A 70 11.55 3.76 -5.23
N TYR A 71 11.42 4.74 -6.14
CA TYR A 71 10.54 4.62 -7.29
C TYR A 71 10.87 3.32 -8.03
N PRO A 72 9.86 2.57 -8.52
CA PRO A 72 10.12 1.43 -9.37
C PRO A 72 10.86 1.93 -10.62
N ILE A 73 12.17 1.73 -10.64
CA ILE A 73 13.04 2.13 -11.76
C ILE A 73 12.82 1.08 -12.85
N GLY A 74 11.89 1.33 -13.77
CA GLY A 74 11.69 0.41 -14.90
C GLY A 74 10.29 0.30 -15.47
N ILE A 75 9.51 1.38 -15.56
CA ILE A 75 8.42 1.44 -16.54
C ILE A 75 8.98 2.18 -17.76
N GLN A 76 9.63 1.43 -18.65
CA GLN A 76 9.85 1.90 -20.02
C GLN A 76 8.49 1.80 -20.73
N TYR A 77 7.99 2.93 -21.22
CA TYR A 77 6.84 3.01 -22.12
C TYR A 77 7.16 2.39 -23.48
#